data_AF-W1XXT5-F1
#
_entry.id   AF-W1XXT5-F1
#
_cell.length_a   1.000
_cell.length_b   1.000
_cell.length_c   1.000
_cell.angle_alpha   90.00
_cell.angle_beta   90.00
_cell.angle_gamma   90.00
#
_symmetry.space_group_name_H-M   'P 1'
#
loop_
_entity.id
_entity.type
_entity.pdbx_description
1 polymer ?
#
loop_
_entity_poly.entity_id
_entity_poly.type
_entity_poly.pdbx_seq_one_letter_code
_entity_poly.pdbx_strand_id
1 'polypeptide(L)'
;VKSQMDDKVLVRMEAIINSMTMKERAKPEIIKGSRKRRIAAGCGMQVQDVNRLLKQFDDMQRMMKKMKKGGMAKMMRSMKGMMPPGFPGR
;
A
#
# COMPACT_ATOMS: atom_id res chain seq x y z
N VAL A 1 18.32 -8.99 16.18
CA VAL A 1 17.18 -8.44 16.95
C VAL A 1 16.12 -7.77 16.07
N LYS A 2 16.47 -7.00 15.01
CA LYS A 2 15.49 -6.36 14.09
C LYS A 2 14.51 -7.35 13.40
N SER A 3 15.00 -8.44 12.81
CA SER A 3 14.14 -9.35 12.02
C SER A 3 12.97 -9.96 12.82
N GLN A 4 13.18 -10.38 14.07
CA GLN A 4 12.08 -10.93 14.88
C GLN A 4 11.00 -9.90 15.24
N MET A 5 11.36 -8.61 15.31
CA MET A 5 10.38 -7.55 15.52
C MET A 5 9.58 -7.29 14.25
N ASP A 6 10.22 -7.39 13.08
CA ASP A 6 9.59 -7.25 11.78
C ASP A 6 8.59 -8.40 11.53
N ASP A 7 8.94 -9.64 11.88
CA ASP A 7 8.06 -10.81 11.73
C ASP A 7 6.75 -10.66 12.53
N LYS A 8 6.84 -10.17 13.77
CA LYS A 8 5.66 -9.94 14.63
C LYS A 8 4.75 -8.85 14.07
N VAL A 9 5.31 -7.84 13.40
CA VAL A 9 4.53 -6.78 12.74
C VAL A 9 3.82 -7.33 11.51
N LEU A 10 4.51 -8.14 10.71
CA LEU A 10 3.93 -8.78 9.53
C LEU A 10 2.78 -9.71 9.88
N VAL A 11 2.95 -10.57 10.89
CA VAL A 11 1.89 -11.47 11.38
C VAL A 11 0.66 -10.69 11.84
N ARG A 12 0.86 -9.56 12.53
CA ARG A 12 -0.26 -8.68 12.95
C ARG A 12 -0.97 -8.04 11.76
N MET A 13 -0.22 -7.56 10.77
CA MET A 13 -0.80 -7.01 9.54
C MET A 13 -1.63 -8.07 8.81
N GLU A 14 -1.08 -9.27 8.67
CA GLU A 14 -1.75 -10.40 8.03
C GLU A 14 -3.04 -10.76 8.76
N ALA A 15 -3.02 -10.85 10.09
CA ALA A 15 -4.22 -11.12 10.90
C ALA A 15 -5.33 -10.07 10.69
N ILE A 16 -4.98 -8.78 10.62
CA ILE A 16 -5.94 -7.71 10.34
C ILE A 16 -6.53 -7.86 8.94
N ILE A 17 -5.70 -8.09 7.92
CA ILE A 17 -6.15 -8.25 6.53
C ILE A 17 -7.05 -9.47 6.40
N ASN A 18 -6.70 -10.58 7.05
CA ASN A 18 -7.48 -11.81 7.07
C ASN A 18 -8.87 -11.62 7.70
N SER A 19 -9.01 -10.68 8.64
CA SER A 19 -10.29 -10.32 9.27
C SER A 19 -11.17 -9.35 8.45
N MET A 20 -10.69 -8.92 7.28
CA MET A 20 -11.47 -8.13 6.32
C MET A 20 -12.22 -9.01 5.33
N THR A 21 -13.36 -8.54 4.88
CA THR A 21 -14.10 -9.12 3.74
C THR A 21 -13.46 -8.73 2.41
N MET A 22 -13.71 -9.50 1.35
CA MET A 22 -13.19 -9.20 0.00
C MET A 22 -13.57 -7.79 -0.49
N LYS A 23 -14.78 -7.33 -0.19
CA LYS A 23 -15.25 -5.98 -0.54
C LYS A 23 -14.44 -4.89 0.16
N GLU A 24 -14.05 -5.12 1.41
CA GLU A 24 -13.24 -4.18 2.19
C GLU A 24 -11.78 -4.15 1.76
N ARG A 25 -11.21 -5.31 1.38
CA ARG A 25 -9.84 -5.39 0.83
C ARG A 25 -9.74 -4.69 -0.52
N ALA A 26 -10.73 -4.89 -1.39
CA ALA A 26 -10.78 -4.23 -2.69
C ALA A 26 -11.05 -2.72 -2.57
N LYS A 27 -11.79 -2.31 -1.54
CA LYS A 27 -12.24 -0.92 -1.36
C LYS A 27 -12.06 -0.43 0.09
N PRO A 28 -10.82 -0.12 0.53
CA PRO A 28 -10.53 0.20 1.93
C PRO A 28 -11.24 1.46 2.46
N GLU A 29 -11.68 2.37 1.59
CA GLU A 29 -12.39 3.59 1.96
C GLU A 29 -13.75 3.35 2.64
N ILE A 30 -14.36 2.16 2.45
CA ILE A 30 -15.62 1.79 3.10
C ILE A 30 -15.42 1.40 4.57
N ILE A 31 -14.17 1.16 5.00
CA ILE A 31 -13.83 0.73 6.36
C ILE A 31 -13.94 1.92 7.32
N LYS A 32 -15.14 2.13 7.87
CA LYS A 32 -15.46 3.14 8.91
C LYS A 32 -15.53 2.53 10.31
N GLY A 33 -16.01 3.29 11.30
CA GLY A 33 -15.96 2.90 12.73
C GLY A 33 -16.55 1.52 13.07
N SER A 34 -17.73 1.17 12.53
CA SER A 34 -18.33 -0.15 12.78
C SER A 34 -17.48 -1.30 12.21
N ARG A 35 -17.02 -1.17 10.95
CA ARG A 35 -16.17 -2.17 10.31
C ARG A 35 -14.81 -2.30 10.99
N LYS A 36 -14.20 -1.19 11.42
CA LYS A 36 -12.94 -1.20 12.17
C LYS A 36 -13.07 -1.97 13.48
N ARG A 37 -14.17 -1.76 14.23
CA ARG A 37 -14.46 -2.53 15.46
C ARG A 37 -14.60 -4.03 15.18
N ARG A 38 -15.34 -4.40 14.14
CA ARG A 38 -15.49 -5.81 13.74
C ARG A 38 -14.15 -6.45 13.35
N ILE A 39 -13.35 -5.77 12.53
CA ILE A 39 -12.03 -6.27 12.10
C ILE A 39 -11.11 -6.44 13.32
N ALA A 40 -11.03 -5.43 14.18
CA ALA A 40 -10.21 -5.45 15.39
C ALA A 40 -10.61 -6.59 16.33
N ALA A 41 -11.91 -6.79 16.55
CA ALA A 41 -12.42 -7.90 17.35
C ALA A 41 -12.12 -9.27 16.69
N GLY A 42 -12.20 -9.36 15.37
CA GLY A 42 -11.95 -10.60 14.61
C GLY A 42 -10.49 -11.09 14.67
N CYS A 43 -9.52 -10.18 14.76
CA CYS A 43 -8.10 -10.53 14.89
C CYS A 43 -7.55 -10.37 16.32
N GLY A 44 -8.37 -10.01 17.31
CA GLY A 44 -7.93 -9.78 18.69
C GLY A 44 -7.00 -8.57 18.85
N MET A 45 -7.14 -7.56 18.00
CA MET A 45 -6.33 -6.33 18.01
C MET A 45 -7.16 -5.10 18.40
N GLN A 46 -6.50 -3.96 18.56
CA GLN A 46 -7.19 -2.71 18.85
C GLN A 46 -7.64 -2.00 17.57
N VAL A 47 -8.68 -1.18 17.68
CA VAL A 47 -9.15 -0.31 16.58
C VAL A 47 -8.04 0.63 16.09
N GLN A 48 -7.11 0.99 16.98
CA GLN A 48 -5.95 1.83 16.67
C GLN A 48 -4.96 1.13 15.73
N ASP A 49 -4.76 -0.17 15.89
CA ASP A 49 -3.89 -0.98 15.02
C ASP A 49 -4.46 -1.03 13.59
N VAL A 50 -5.78 -1.24 13.48
CA VAL A 50 -6.50 -1.18 12.19
C VAL A 50 -6.36 0.20 11.55
N ASN A 51 -6.47 1.28 12.33
CA ASN A 51 -6.27 2.65 11.82
C ASN A 51 -4.86 2.88 11.30
N ARG A 52 -3.83 2.40 12.01
CA ARG A 52 -2.43 2.50 11.58
C ARG A 52 -2.23 1.80 10.24
N LEU A 53 -2.75 0.58 10.10
CA LEU A 53 -2.66 -0.19 8.86
C LEU A 53 -3.32 0.54 7.68
N LEU A 54 -4.54 1.04 7.89
CA LEU A 54 -5.27 1.77 6.85
C LEU A 54 -4.56 3.05 6.42
N LYS A 55 -3.90 3.74 7.35
CA LYS A 55 -3.10 4.94 7.05
C LYS A 55 -1.87 4.58 6.22
N GLN A 56 -1.12 3.56 6.63
CA GLN A 56 0.04 3.05 5.88
C GLN A 56 -0.37 2.65 4.45
N PHE A 57 -1.52 1.98 4.30
CA PHE A 57 -2.05 1.64 2.99
C PHE A 57 -2.41 2.87 2.15
N ASP A 58 -3.08 3.88 2.71
CA ASP A 58 -3.42 5.10 1.96
C ASP A 58 -2.16 5.86 1.52
N ASP A 59 -1.14 5.94 2.38
CA ASP A 59 0.14 6.57 2.06
C ASP A 59 0.86 5.84 0.92
N MET A 60 0.93 4.50 0.97
CA MET A 60 1.48 3.67 -0.10
C MET A 60 0.67 3.82 -1.40
N GLN A 61 -0.66 3.83 -1.30
CA GLN A 61 -1.54 4.01 -2.46
C GLN A 61 -1.34 5.40 -3.11
N ARG A 62 -1.16 6.46 -2.32
CA ARG A 62 -0.85 7.81 -2.81
C ARG A 62 0.50 7.83 -3.50
N MET A 63 1.51 7.18 -2.93
CA MET A 63 2.84 7.06 -3.54
C MET A 63 2.77 6.32 -4.89
N MET A 64 2.10 5.16 -4.93
CA MET A 64 1.90 4.37 -6.15
C MET A 64 1.13 5.15 -7.22
N LYS A 65 0.09 5.90 -6.83
CA LYS A 65 -0.65 6.79 -7.73
C LYS A 65 0.24 7.88 -8.32
N LYS A 66 1.10 8.53 -7.51
CA LYS A 66 2.07 9.53 -7.97
C LYS A 66 3.10 8.92 -8.93
N MET A 67 3.59 7.72 -8.63
CA MET A 67 4.53 6.99 -9.49
C MET A 67 3.89 6.67 -10.86
N LYS A 68 2.65 6.15 -10.87
CA LYS A 68 1.89 5.83 -12.09
C LYS A 68 1.51 7.06 -12.91
N LYS A 69 1.17 8.19 -12.27
CA LYS A 69 0.76 9.43 -12.96
C LYS A 69 1.89 10.23 -13.59
N GLY A 70 3.16 9.86 -13.39
CA GLY A 70 4.22 10.62 -14.08
C GLY A 70 5.65 10.36 -13.68
N GLY A 71 5.97 9.56 -12.65
CA GLY A 71 7.38 9.32 -12.28
C GLY A 71 8.15 8.65 -13.43
N MET A 72 7.61 7.54 -13.93
CA MET A 72 8.27 6.74 -14.97
C MET A 72 8.02 7.30 -16.39
N ALA A 73 6.82 7.79 -16.66
CA ALA A 73 6.48 8.36 -17.98
C ALA A 73 7.18 9.70 -18.24
N LYS A 74 7.38 10.54 -17.20
CA LYS A 74 8.14 11.80 -17.33
C LYS A 74 9.64 11.51 -17.41
N MET A 75 10.15 10.53 -16.65
CA MET A 75 11.54 10.08 -16.76
C MET A 75 11.85 9.50 -18.14
N MET A 76 10.98 8.64 -18.71
CA MET A 76 11.12 8.16 -20.09
C MET A 76 11.03 9.29 -21.11
N ARG A 77 10.16 10.28 -20.91
CA ARG A 77 10.06 11.44 -21.82
C ARG A 77 11.30 12.33 -21.77
N SER A 78 11.83 12.57 -20.57
CA SER A 78 13.08 13.31 -20.37
C SER A 78 14.30 12.56 -20.90
N MET A 79 14.34 11.24 -20.76
CA MET A 79 15.40 10.38 -21.29
C MET A 79 15.33 10.25 -22.82
N LYS A 80 14.12 10.18 -23.40
CA LYS A 80 13.90 10.25 -24.86
C LYS A 80 14.27 11.64 -25.43
N GLY A 81 14.16 12.70 -24.64
CA GLY A 81 14.60 14.05 -25.02
C GLY A 81 16.11 14.30 -24.89
N MET A 82 16.84 13.42 -24.19
CA MET A 82 18.31 13.47 -24.04
C MET A 82 19.04 12.45 -24.93
N MET A 83 18.33 11.57 -25.64
CA MET A 83 18.95 10.75 -26.68
C MET A 83 19.09 11.56 -27.97
N PRO A 84 20.33 11.82 -28.46
CA PRO A 84 20.52 12.43 -29.76
C PRO A 84 19.90 11.54 -30.85
N PRO A 85 19.25 12.11 -31.87
CA PRO A 85 18.70 11.36 -32.98
C PRO A 85 19.87 10.79 -33.81
N GLY A 86 20.28 9.55 -33.55
CA GLY A 86 21.38 8.96 -34.31
C GLY A 86 22.07 7.71 -33.75
N PHE A 87 21.41 6.86 -32.97
CA PHE A 87 21.95 5.52 -32.69
C PHE A 87 21.35 4.52 -33.70
N PRO A 88 22.10 4.06 -34.71
CA PRO A 88 21.69 2.95 -35.54
C PRO A 88 21.77 1.67 -34.71
N GLY A 89 20.66 0.94 -34.65
CA GLY A 89 20.69 -0.44 -34.18
C GLY A 89 21.68 -1.23 -35.02
N ARG A 90 22.50 -2.01 -34.34
CA ARG A 90 23.12 -3.20 -34.91
C ARG A 90 22.18 -4.37 -34.69
#